data_AF-A0A4U9XQ29-F1
#
_entry.id   AF-A0A4U9XQ29-F1
#
_cell.length_a   1.000
_cell.length_b   1.000
_cell.length_c   1.000
_cell.angle_alpha   90.00
_cell.angle_beta   90.00
_cell.angle_gamma   90.00
#
_symmetry.space_group_name_H-M   'P 1'
#
loop_
_entity.id
_entity.type
_entity.pdbx_description
1 polymer ?
#
loop_
_entity_poly.entity_id
_entity_poly.type
_entity_poly.pdbx_seq_one_letter_code
_entity_poly.pdbx_strand_id
1 'polypeptide(L)' 'MIGDLYKDNETGDIYHVWCHGKLDHDLKPVVIYQDLDDEVWVMPLAEFYDGRFEKVEA' A
#
# COMPACT_ATOMS: atom_id res chain seq x y z
N MET A 1 11.30 8.18 -6.43
CA MET A 1 10.10 8.97 -6.05
C MET A 1 9.67 8.43 -4.71
N ILE A 2 9.62 9.26 -3.68
CA ILE A 2 8.95 8.90 -2.43
C ILE A 2 7.47 8.98 -2.77
N GLY A 3 6.78 7.84 -2.78
CA GLY A 3 5.36 7.80 -3.09
C GLY A 3 4.50 8.25 -1.91
N ASP A 4 3.18 8.21 -2.10
CA ASP A 4 2.20 8.67 -1.12
C ASP A 4 2.31 7.88 0.20
N LEU A 5 2.08 8.56 1.31
CA LEU A 5 2.03 7.96 2.65
C LEU A 5 0.61 7.51 2.99
N TYR A 6 0.50 6.33 3.59
CA TYR A 6 -0.75 5.76 4.07
C TYR A 6 -0.60 5.29 5.51
N LYS A 7 -1.63 5.52 6.33
CA LYS A 7 -1.73 5.00 7.69
C LYS A 7 -2.71 3.83 7.72
N ASP A 8 -2.31 2.73 8.34
CA ASP A 8 -3.21 1.63 8.68
C ASP A 8 -4.05 2.01 9.92
N ASN A 9 -5.37 1.98 9.78
CA ASN A 9 -6.29 2.31 10.87
C ASN A 9 -6.37 1.24 11.96
N GLU A 10 -5.96 0.00 11.68
CA GLU A 10 -5.97 -1.08 12.67
C GLU A 10 -4.75 -1.04 13.61
N THR A 11 -3.56 -0.84 13.03
CA THR A 11 -2.28 -0.89 13.75
C THR A 11 -1.75 0.50 14.11
N GLY A 12 -2.09 1.51 13.32
CA GLY A 12 -1.53 2.86 13.41
C GLY A 12 -0.22 3.05 12.61
N ASP A 13 0.27 2.00 11.95
CA ASP A 13 1.54 2.02 11.22
C ASP A 13 1.46 2.86 9.94
N ILE A 14 2.61 3.38 9.52
CA ILE A 14 2.75 4.24 8.34
C ILE A 14 3.53 3.52 7.25
N TYR A 15 3.00 3.59 6.04
CA TYR A 15 3.55 2.93 4.87
C TYR A 15 3.72 3.89 3.70
N HIS A 16 4.78 3.70 2.93
CA HIS A 16 5.01 4.35 1.64
C HIS A 16 4.47 3.49 0.50
N VAL A 17 3.50 4.00 -0.26
CA VAL A 17 3.06 3.34 -1.50
C VAL A 17 4.04 3.66 -2.60
N TRP A 18 4.74 2.66 -3.14
CA TRP A 18 5.73 2.85 -4.20
C TRP A 18 5.07 2.96 -5.58
N CYS A 19 4.21 2.00 -5.90
CA CYS A 19 3.50 1.94 -7.17
C CYS A 19 2.34 0.95 -7.14
N HIS A 20 1.50 1.01 -8.17
CA HIS A 20 0.50 0.00 -8.49
C HIS A 20 1.03 -0.96 -9.54
N GLY A 21 0.64 -2.23 -9.44
CA GLY A 21 1.04 -3.27 -10.37
C GLY A 21 -0.12 -4.20 -10.75
N LYS A 22 0.23 -5.25 -11.48
CA LYS A 22 -0.65 -6.40 -11.73
C LYS A 22 0.13 -7.68 -11.48
N LEU A 23 -0.53 -8.68 -10.90
CA LEU A 23 0.05 -10.02 -10.80
C LEU A 23 0.11 -10.64 -12.20
N ASP A 24 1.26 -11.21 -12.58
CA ASP A 24 1.46 -11.77 -13.92
C ASP A 24 0.48 -12.91 -14.26
N HIS A 25 0.22 -13.78 -13.27
CA HIS A 25 -0.54 -15.01 -13.49
C HIS A 25 -2.05 -14.82 -13.69
N ASP A 26 -2.65 -13.77 -13.12
CA ASP A 26 -4.11 -13.54 -13.18
C ASP A 26 -4.52 -12.08 -13.45
N LEU A 27 -3.54 -11.20 -13.67
CA LEU A 27 -3.69 -9.78 -13.96
C LEU A 27 -4.41 -8.97 -12.87
N LYS A 28 -4.58 -9.51 -11.65
CA LYS A 28 -5.23 -8.77 -10.56
C LYS A 28 -4.40 -7.54 -10.17
N PRO A 29 -5.05 -6.38 -9.99
CA PRO A 29 -4.36 -5.16 -9.60
C PRO A 29 -3.90 -5.24 -8.15
N VAL A 30 -2.68 -4.72 -7.89
CA VAL A 30 -2.06 -4.72 -6.56
C VAL A 30 -1.45 -3.36 -6.23
N VAL A 31 -1.30 -3.09 -4.94
CA VAL A 31 -0.50 -2.00 -4.37
C VAL A 31 0.81 -2.60 -3.85
N ILE A 32 1.93 -1.99 -4.21
CA ILE A 32 3.25 -2.31 -3.68
C ILE A 32 3.64 -1.18 -2.73
N TYR A 33 3.87 -1.52 -1.48
CA TYR A 33 4.13 -0.56 -0.41
C TYR A 33 5.19 -1.06 0.55
N GLN A 34 5.78 -0.14 1.30
CA GLN A 34 6.91 -0.40 2.19
C GLN A 34 6.64 0.22 3.56
N ASP A 35 7.02 -0.45 4.64
CA ASP A 35 7.01 0.14 5.97
C ASP A 35 8.28 0.97 6.25
N LEU A 36 8.44 1.40 7.51
CA LEU A 36 9.59 2.20 7.95
C LEU A 36 10.86 1.37 8.20
N ASP A 37 10.74 0.05 8.29
CA ASP A 37 11.85 -0.91 8.50
C ASP A 37 12.33 -1.53 7.16
N ASP A 38 11.95 -0.89 6.05
CA ASP A 38 12.24 -1.25 4.68
C ASP A 38 11.60 -2.56 4.16
N GLU A 39 10.67 -3.18 4.88
CA GLU A 39 9.98 -4.38 4.42
C GLU A 39 8.92 -4.05 3.36
N VAL A 40 8.93 -4.82 2.26
CA VAL A 40 8.07 -4.57 1.08
C VAL A 40 6.93 -5.58 1.05
N TRP A 41 5.73 -5.03 0.91
CA TRP A 41 4.47 -5.75 0.91
C TRP A 41 3.75 -5.58 -0.44
N VAL A 42 2.95 -6.59 -0.79
CA VAL A 42 2.10 -6.59 -1.98
C VAL A 42 0.69 -7.00 -1.57
N MET A 43 -0.30 -6.15 -1.84
CA MET A 43 -1.70 -6.38 -1.45
C MET A 43 -2.64 -6.14 -2.63
N PRO A 44 -3.76 -6.87 -2.76
CA PRO A 44 -4.80 -6.55 -3.73
C PRO A 44 -5.28 -5.11 -3.60
N LEU A 45 -5.42 -4.42 -4.73
CA LEU A 45 -5.81 -3.01 -4.76
C LEU A 45 -7.18 -2.79 -4.09
N ALA A 46 -8.11 -3.75 -4.27
CA ALA A 46 -9.43 -3.69 -3.68
C ALA A 46 -9.43 -3.83 -2.15
N GLU A 47 -8.45 -4.54 -1.58
CA GLU A 47 -8.29 -4.69 -0.12
C GLU A 47 -7.58 -3.47 0.46
N PHE A 48 -6.55 -2.95 -0.20
CA PHE A 48 -5.82 -1.79 0.31
C PHE A 48 -6.70 -0.51 0.39
N TYR A 49 -7.61 -0.33 -0.57
CA TYR A 49 -8.49 0.84 -0.64
C TYR A 49 -9.91 0.57 -0.12
N ASP A 50 -10.10 -0.43 0.73
CA ASP A 50 -11.41 -0.75 1.32
C ASP A 50 -11.81 0.15 2.50
N GLY A 51 -10.89 1.00 2.97
CA GLY A 51 -11.04 1.88 4.13
C GLY A 51 -10.11 1.54 5.30
N ARG A 52 -9.37 0.43 5.24
CA ARG A 52 -8.32 0.11 6.23
C ARG A 52 -7.18 1.14 6.21
N PHE A 53 -6.71 1.52 5.02
CA PHE A 53 -5.60 2.46 4.87
C PHE A 53 -6.10 3.85 4.46
N GLU A 54 -5.68 4.86 5.22
CA GLU A 54 -6.00 6.26 4.92
C GLU A 54 -4.76 7.00 4.44
N LYS A 55 -4.91 7.78 3.37
CA LYS A 55 -3.83 8.61 2.87
C LYS A 55 -3.49 9.70 3.89
N VAL A 56 -2.21 9.82 4.23
CA VAL A 56 -1.70 10.90 5.07
C VAL A 56 -1.48 12.11 4.17
N GLU A 57 -2.37 13.09 4.25
CA GLU A 57 -2.15 14.39 3.60
C GLU A 57 -1.10 15.19 4.38
N ALA A 58 -0.16 15.80 3.65
CA ALA A 58 0.88 16.67 4.21
C ALA A 58 0.36 18.10 4.43
#